data_AF-A0A1M4EDG2-F1
#
_entry.id   AF-A0A1M4EDG2-F1
#
_cell.length_a   1.000
_cell.length_b   1.000
_cell.length_c   1.000
_cell.angle_alpha   90.00
_cell.angle_beta   90.00
_cell.angle_gamma   90.00
#
_symmetry.space_group_name_H-M   'P 1'
#
loop_
_entity.id
_entity.type
_entity.pdbx_description
1 polymer ?
#
loop_
_entity_poly.entity_id
_entity_poly.type
_entity_poly.pdbx_seq_one_letter_code
_entity_poly.pdbx_strand_id
1 'polypeptide(L)'
;MFRVTIRGKFKGLDDAGRAAVLAAAGAGYTEAGTFTHDASVSVFTFRCQVPLDGDDDDADVGALAAMEALEAYGLPHEILKVAVTDMRDIRIRRKQG
;
A
#
# COMPACT_ATOMS: atom_id res chain seq x y z
N MET A 1 0.36 -3.23 14.36
CA MET A 1 -0.28 -3.12 13.05
C MET A 1 0.41 -2.02 12.29
N PHE A 2 0.94 -2.36 11.12
CA PHE A 2 1.55 -1.40 10.22
C PHE A 2 0.56 -0.94 9.17
N ARG A 3 0.57 0.35 8.85
CA ARG A 3 -0.12 0.89 7.70
C ARG A 3 0.91 1.21 6.64
N VAL A 4 0.83 0.51 5.53
CA VAL A 4 1.75 0.66 4.43
C VAL A 4 1.02 1.34 3.30
N THR A 5 1.65 2.37 2.75
CA THR A 5 1.13 3.15 1.64
C THR A 5 2.17 3.17 0.54
N ILE A 6 1.87 2.52 -0.58
CA ILE A 6 2.72 2.52 -1.77
C ILE A 6 2.10 3.44 -2.79
N ARG A 7 2.80 4.52 -3.13
CA ARG A 7 2.41 5.43 -4.20
C ARG A 7 3.20 5.09 -5.45
N GLY A 8 2.48 4.89 -6.54
CA GLY A 8 3.05 4.60 -7.84
C GLY A 8 2.25 5.22 -8.96
N LYS A 9 2.71 5.05 -10.18
CA LYS A 9 1.95 5.35 -11.40
C LYS A 9 1.82 4.10 -12.24
N PHE A 10 0.70 3.94 -12.91
CA PHE A 10 0.53 2.82 -13.84
C PHE A 10 1.29 3.11 -15.12
N LYS A 11 1.92 2.09 -15.70
CA LYS A 11 2.70 2.20 -16.94
C LYS A 11 2.11 1.26 -17.97
N GLY A 12 1.41 1.80 -18.97
CA GLY A 12 0.76 0.98 -19.99
C GLY A 12 -0.40 0.15 -19.41
N LEU A 13 -1.27 0.79 -18.62
CA LEU A 13 -2.46 0.12 -18.08
C LEU A 13 -3.50 -0.08 -19.18
N ASP A 14 -3.73 -1.33 -19.56
CA ASP A 14 -4.83 -1.73 -20.42
C ASP A 14 -6.18 -1.67 -19.69
N ASP A 15 -7.27 -1.77 -20.44
CA ASP A 15 -8.63 -1.71 -19.92
C ASP A 15 -8.90 -2.80 -18.84
N ALA A 16 -8.35 -4.00 -19.04
CA ALA A 16 -8.40 -5.08 -18.05
C ALA A 16 -7.68 -4.70 -16.74
N GLY A 17 -6.55 -4.00 -16.83
CA GLY A 17 -5.84 -3.51 -15.65
C GLY A 17 -6.62 -2.42 -14.93
N ARG A 18 -7.29 -1.52 -15.66
CA ARG A 18 -8.21 -0.53 -15.07
C ARG A 18 -9.35 -1.21 -14.34
N ALA A 19 -9.98 -2.22 -14.93
CA ALA A 19 -11.08 -2.96 -14.31
C ALA A 19 -10.63 -3.65 -13.00
N ALA A 20 -9.43 -4.24 -12.97
CA ALA A 20 -8.87 -4.84 -11.76
C ALA A 20 -8.63 -3.79 -10.65
N VAL A 21 -8.06 -2.64 -11.00
CA VAL A 21 -7.85 -1.53 -10.06
C VAL A 21 -9.16 -0.98 -9.53
N LEU A 22 -10.17 -0.84 -10.41
CA LEU A 22 -11.52 -0.40 -10.04
C LEU A 22 -12.23 -1.42 -9.14
N ALA A 23 -12.07 -2.71 -9.41
CA ALA A 23 -12.61 -3.77 -8.56
C ALA A 23 -11.94 -3.80 -7.16
N ALA A 24 -10.65 -3.50 -7.11
CA ALA A 24 -9.88 -3.36 -5.88
C ALA A 24 -9.88 -1.91 -5.33
N ALA A 25 -10.69 -1.02 -5.90
CA ALA A 25 -10.72 0.38 -5.50
C ALA A 25 -11.40 0.52 -4.14
N GLY A 26 -10.72 1.14 -3.19
CA GLY A 26 -11.25 1.29 -1.84
C GLY A 26 -10.47 2.30 -1.01
N ALA A 27 -11.19 3.04 -0.17
CA ALA A 27 -10.58 4.06 0.69
C ALA A 27 -10.00 3.51 2.01
N GLY A 28 -10.33 2.26 2.38
CA GLY A 28 -9.92 1.64 3.63
C GLY A 28 -8.55 0.97 3.55
N TYR A 29 -7.90 0.77 4.70
CA TYR A 29 -6.75 -0.13 4.79
C TYR A 29 -7.29 -1.54 5.00
N THR A 30 -6.87 -2.50 4.17
CA THR A 30 -7.25 -3.92 4.28
C THR A 30 -6.00 -4.79 4.23
N GLU A 31 -6.06 -6.03 4.71
CA GLU A 31 -4.93 -6.98 4.64
C GLU A 31 -4.54 -7.34 3.21
N ALA A 32 -5.53 -7.49 2.32
CA ALA A 32 -5.28 -7.67 0.89
C ALA A 32 -4.78 -6.39 0.19
N GLY A 33 -4.89 -5.24 0.87
CA GLY A 33 -4.66 -3.90 0.35
C GLY A 33 -5.72 -3.43 -0.64
N THR A 34 -5.93 -2.11 -0.68
CA THR A 34 -6.81 -1.47 -1.66
C THR A 34 -6.06 -0.47 -2.51
N PHE A 35 -6.56 -0.25 -3.72
CA PHE A 35 -6.07 0.82 -4.57
C PHE A 35 -6.93 2.06 -4.42
N THR A 36 -6.26 3.20 -4.39
CA THR A 36 -6.88 4.49 -4.66
C THR A 36 -6.20 5.06 -5.90
N HIS A 37 -6.98 5.61 -6.82
CA HIS A 37 -6.47 6.15 -8.06
C HIS A 37 -6.90 7.61 -8.21
N ASP A 38 -6.14 8.36 -9.00
CA ASP A 38 -6.57 9.67 -9.46
C ASP A 38 -7.72 9.53 -10.47
N ALA A 39 -8.43 10.61 -10.77
CA ALA A 39 -9.50 10.64 -11.78
C ALA A 39 -9.03 10.12 -13.16
N SER A 40 -7.74 10.30 -13.49
CA SER A 40 -7.16 9.84 -14.76
C SER A 40 -6.67 8.37 -14.73
N VAL A 41 -6.67 7.73 -13.55
CA VAL A 41 -6.09 6.39 -13.31
C VAL A 41 -4.63 6.30 -13.82
N SER A 42 -3.90 7.40 -13.73
CA SER A 42 -2.48 7.45 -14.10
C SER A 42 -1.59 7.21 -12.89
N VAL A 43 -2.03 7.68 -11.72
CA VAL A 43 -1.35 7.53 -10.44
C VAL A 43 -2.24 6.70 -9.53
N PHE A 44 -1.62 5.80 -8.76
CA PHE A 44 -2.29 5.04 -7.73
C PHE A 44 -1.58 5.16 -6.38
N THR A 45 -2.34 4.89 -5.35
CA THR A 45 -1.87 4.72 -3.99
C THR A 45 -2.47 3.43 -3.47
N PHE A 46 -1.63 2.42 -3.33
CA PHE A 46 -1.96 1.15 -2.71
C PHE A 46 -1.83 1.29 -1.20
N ARG A 47 -2.86 0.86 -0.46
CA ARG A 47 -2.94 0.97 0.99
C ARG A 47 -3.20 -0.41 1.56
N CYS A 48 -2.23 -0.94 2.29
CA CYS A 48 -2.34 -2.22 2.96
C CYS A 48 -2.17 -2.01 4.47
N GLN A 49 -2.92 -2.76 5.26
CA GLN A 49 -2.63 -2.92 6.67
C GLN A 49 -2.07 -4.30 6.93
N VAL A 50 -0.94 -4.35 7.61
CA VAL A 50 -0.31 -5.61 7.98
C VAL A 50 -0.53 -5.80 9.49
N PRO A 51 -1.28 -6.83 9.91
CA PRO A 51 -1.34 -7.20 11.31
C PRO A 51 0.07 -7.58 11.77
N LEU A 52 0.39 -7.20 13.01
CA LEU A 52 1.64 -7.60 13.63
C LEU A 52 1.41 -8.98 14.23
N ASP A 53 1.50 -10.02 13.41
CA ASP A 53 1.46 -11.40 13.89
C ASP A 53 2.88 -11.85 14.25
N GLY A 54 3.41 -11.33 15.35
CA GLY A 54 4.73 -11.73 15.87
C GLY A 54 5.48 -10.65 16.62
N ASP A 55 6.60 -11.04 17.22
CA ASP A 55 7.61 -10.15 17.83
C ASP A 55 8.42 -9.36 16.78
N ASP A 56 8.26 -9.67 15.49
CA ASP A 56 8.88 -8.90 14.40
C ASP A 56 8.19 -7.54 14.27
N ASP A 57 8.81 -6.54 14.90
CA ASP A 57 8.43 -5.14 14.86
C ASP A 57 9.11 -4.36 13.72
N ASP A 58 9.67 -5.08 12.75
CA ASP A 58 10.38 -4.48 11.64
C ASP A 58 9.44 -3.90 10.56
N ALA A 59 9.64 -2.61 10.27
CA ALA A 59 8.94 -1.90 9.21
C ALA A 59 9.16 -2.54 7.82
N ASP A 60 10.28 -3.25 7.66
CA ASP A 60 10.63 -3.96 6.43
C ASP A 60 9.70 -5.13 6.15
N VAL A 61 9.21 -5.83 7.19
CA VAL A 61 8.22 -6.90 7.06
C VAL A 61 6.90 -6.35 6.51
N GLY A 62 6.47 -5.19 7.03
CA GLY A 62 5.30 -4.49 6.52
C GLY A 62 5.46 -4.07 5.05
N ALA A 63 6.62 -3.51 4.69
CA ALA A 63 6.92 -3.13 3.31
C ALA A 63 6.86 -4.33 2.37
N LEU A 64 7.49 -5.44 2.76
CA LEU A 64 7.55 -6.67 1.95
C LEU A 64 6.16 -7.25 1.71
N ALA A 65 5.36 -7.43 2.76
CA ALA A 65 3.99 -7.94 2.63
C ALA A 65 3.11 -7.06 1.73
N ALA A 66 3.27 -5.73 1.84
CA ALA A 66 2.56 -4.80 0.95
C ALA A 66 3.05 -4.88 -0.51
N MET A 67 4.34 -5.13 -0.74
CA MET A 67 4.89 -5.36 -2.07
C MET A 67 4.39 -6.69 -2.65
N GLU A 68 4.37 -7.78 -1.88
CA GLU A 68 3.83 -9.07 -2.32
C GLU A 68 2.35 -8.96 -2.69
N ALA A 69 1.56 -8.26 -1.85
CA ALA A 69 0.15 -8.00 -2.15
C ALA A 69 -0.01 -7.18 -3.44
N LEU A 70 0.86 -6.19 -3.68
CA LEU A 70 0.86 -5.39 -4.91
C LEU A 70 1.26 -6.22 -6.14
N GLU A 71 2.30 -7.03 -6.05
CA GLU A 71 2.77 -7.93 -7.10
C GLU A 71 1.72 -8.98 -7.47
N ALA A 72 0.91 -9.44 -6.50
CA ALA A 72 -0.19 -10.38 -6.75
C ALA A 72 -1.26 -9.85 -7.72
N TYR A 73 -1.41 -8.52 -7.85
CA TYR A 73 -2.28 -7.93 -8.86
C TYR A 73 -1.69 -7.99 -10.28
N GLY A 74 -0.37 -8.18 -10.42
CA GLY A 74 0.30 -8.37 -11.71
C GLY A 74 0.16 -7.19 -12.68
N LEU A 75 -0.12 -6.00 -12.18
CA LEU A 75 -0.37 -4.81 -13.00
C LEU A 75 0.94 -4.12 -13.36
N PRO A 76 1.12 -3.61 -14.59
CA PRO A 76 2.33 -2.89 -14.94
C PRO A 76 2.34 -1.50 -14.26
N HIS A 77 3.26 -1.34 -13.31
CA HIS A 77 3.33 -0.15 -12.47
C HIS A 77 4.77 0.30 -12.18
N GLU A 78 4.92 1.56 -11.80
CA GLU A 78 6.18 2.16 -11.38
C GLU A 78 6.00 2.72 -9.97
N ILE A 79 6.73 2.17 -8.99
CA ILE A 79 6.70 2.60 -7.60
C ILE A 79 7.48 3.92 -7.49
N LEU A 80 6.81 4.97 -6.99
CA LEU A 80 7.44 6.27 -6.77
C LEU A 80 7.86 6.44 -5.30
N LYS A 81 7.06 5.93 -4.37
CA LYS A 81 7.32 6.05 -2.94
C LYS A 81 6.62 4.95 -2.16
N VAL A 82 7.33 4.36 -1.20
CA VAL A 82 6.77 3.47 -0.19
C VAL A 82 6.85 4.19 1.16
N ALA A 83 5.75 4.19 1.90
CA ALA A 83 5.68 4.74 3.24
C ALA A 83 5.06 3.69 4.16
N VAL A 84 5.88 3.17 5.08
CA VAL A 84 5.41 2.31 6.17
C VAL A 84 5.20 3.19 7.39
N THR A 85 4.06 3.02 8.04
CA THR A 85 3.71 3.74 9.27
C THR A 85 3.39 2.73 10.35
N ASP A 86 4.21 2.67 11.39
CA ASP A 86 3.86 1.94 12.60
C ASP A 86 2.86 2.75 13.43
N MET A 87 1.67 2.19 13.63
CA MET A 87 0.66 2.78 14.49
C MET A 87 1.09 2.81 15.97
N ARG A 88 2.07 1.99 16.38
CA ARG A 88 2.72 2.06 17.70
C ARG A 88 3.61 3.31 17.81
N ASP A 89 4.37 3.62 16.77
CA ASP A 89 5.29 4.77 16.76
C ASP A 89 4.53 6.12 16.75
N ILE A 90 3.34 6.16 16.11
CA ILE A 90 2.42 7.31 16.24
C ILE A 90 2.06 7.59 17.70
N ARG A 91 2.04 6.57 18.57
CA ARG A 91 1.76 6.72 20.00
C ARG A 91 3.02 7.04 20.83
N ILE A 92 4.23 6.78 20.30
CA ILE A 92 5.53 7.02 20.96
C ILE A 92 6.13 8.40 20.59
N ARG A 93 5.56 9.15 19.63
CA ARG A 93 5.82 10.59 19.48
C ARG A 93 5.24 11.44 20.63
N ARG A 94 5.56 11.10 21.87
CA ARG A 94 5.72 12.09 22.95
C ARG A 94 7.11 12.72 22.79
N LYS A 95 7.14 13.87 22.10
CA LYS A 95 8.10 14.98 22.26
C LYS A 95 9.47 14.57 22.84
N GLN A 96 10.45 14.25 21.99
CA GLN A 96 11.83 14.59 22.32
C GLN A 96 12.06 16.03 21.85
N GLY A 97 12.24 16.91 22.83
CA GLY A 97 12.64 18.30 22.63
C GLY A 97 14.14 18.44 22.45
#